data_AF-A0A423KIX4-F1
#
_entry.id   AF-A0A423KIX4-F1
#
_cell.length_a   1.000
_cell.length_b   1.000
_cell.length_c   1.000
_cell.angle_alpha   90.00
_cell.angle_beta   90.00
_cell.angle_gamma   90.00
#
_symmetry.space_group_name_H-M   'P 1'
#
loop_
_entity.id
_entity.type
_entity.pdbx_description
1 polymer ?
#
loop_
_entity_poly.entity_id
_entity_poly.type
_entity_poly.pdbx_seq_one_letter_code
_entity_poly.pdbx_strand_id
1 'polypeptide(L)'
;MYGYLKKSDAQLVVIHDSVLDGGCMIRLSIDGKPAADIFNGEIAYFGVTIGTHKLVARPLTKCKKSELSEEAINVKAGDALLRRIAATAIQSIPLPSQ
;
A
#
# COMPACT_ATOMS: atom_id res chain seq x y z
N MET A 1 2.60 -7.77 -15.47
CA MET A 1 2.23 -8.36 -14.17
C MET A 1 3.53 -8.60 -13.41
N TYR A 2 3.84 -7.78 -12.39
CA TYR A 2 5.06 -7.91 -11.60
C TYR A 2 4.70 -8.58 -10.27
N GLY A 3 5.03 -9.86 -10.13
CA GLY A 3 4.91 -10.59 -8.86
C GLY A 3 6.22 -10.50 -8.10
N TYR A 4 6.18 -9.91 -6.89
CA TYR A 4 7.36 -9.79 -6.03
C TYR A 4 7.70 -11.18 -5.44
N LEU A 5 8.59 -11.91 -6.10
CA LEU A 5 9.02 -13.29 -5.76
C LEU A 5 10.08 -13.32 -4.63
N LYS A 6 9.83 -12.67 -3.50
CA LYS A 6 10.72 -12.79 -2.32
C LYS A 6 10.07 -13.71 -1.28
N LYS A 7 10.88 -14.53 -0.61
CA LYS A 7 10.46 -15.28 0.60
C LYS A 7 9.89 -14.26 1.58
N SER A 8 8.58 -14.36 1.83
CA SER A 8 7.83 -13.37 2.59
C SER A 8 7.86 -13.74 4.07
N ASP A 9 8.39 -12.87 4.92
CA ASP A 9 8.44 -13.08 6.38
C ASP A 9 7.20 -12.49 7.09
N ALA A 10 6.48 -11.62 6.39
CA ALA A 10 5.29 -10.91 6.82
C ALA A 10 4.43 -10.52 5.61
N GLN A 11 3.14 -10.24 5.82
CA GLN A 11 2.23 -9.83 4.76
C GLN A 11 1.83 -8.36 4.92
N LEU A 12 1.94 -7.58 3.84
CA LEU A 12 1.37 -6.24 3.76
C LEU A 12 0.15 -6.27 2.84
N VAL A 13 -0.99 -5.85 3.37
CA VAL A 13 -2.24 -5.66 2.61
C VAL A 13 -2.47 -4.17 2.47
N VAL A 14 -2.65 -3.70 1.24
CA VAL A 14 -2.97 -2.31 0.94
C VAL A 14 -4.33 -2.24 0.27
N ILE A 15 -5.25 -1.49 0.88
CA ILE A 15 -6.59 -1.24 0.37
C ILE A 15 -6.62 0.20 -0.14
N HIS A 16 -6.98 0.41 -1.40
CA HIS A 16 -7.26 1.75 -1.90
C HIS A 16 -8.76 2.01 -1.75
N ASP A 17 -9.14 2.88 -0.81
CA ASP A 17 -10.54 3.06 -0.46
C ASP A 17 -11.36 3.56 -1.64
N SER A 18 -12.52 2.94 -1.84
CA SER A 18 -13.48 3.40 -2.84
C SER A 18 -14.01 4.77 -2.43
N VAL A 19 -13.70 5.79 -3.21
CA VAL A 19 -14.45 7.05 -3.24
C VAL A 19 -15.36 7.05 -4.46
N LEU A 20 -16.50 7.77 -4.37
CA LEU A 20 -17.50 7.92 -5.44
C LEU A 20 -16.90 8.41 -6.78
N ASP A 21 -15.65 8.89 -6.75
CA ASP A 21 -14.88 9.38 -7.88
C ASP A 21 -14.08 8.20 -8.48
N GLY A 22 -14.78 7.31 -9.21
CA GLY A 22 -14.33 5.96 -9.60
C GLY A 22 -13.18 5.85 -10.62
N GLY A 23 -12.15 6.68 -10.55
CA GLY A 23 -11.04 6.64 -11.51
C GLY A 23 -9.64 6.85 -10.94
N CYS A 24 -9.48 7.19 -9.66
CA CYS A 24 -8.15 7.45 -9.12
C CYS A 24 -7.31 6.16 -9.14
N MET A 25 -6.19 6.23 -9.84
CA MET A 25 -5.15 5.21 -9.82
C MET A 25 -3.96 5.79 -9.07
N ILE A 26 -3.44 4.99 -8.14
CA ILE A 26 -2.20 5.29 -7.44
C ILE A 26 -1.12 4.29 -7.84
N ARG A 27 0.14 4.73 -7.81
CA ARG A 27 1.31 3.86 -7.82
C ARG A 27 1.81 3.70 -6.40
N LEU A 28 1.81 2.46 -5.91
CA LEU A 28 2.48 2.11 -4.68
C LEU A 28 3.93 1.75 -4.97
N SER A 29 4.85 2.35 -4.23
CA SER A 29 6.26 1.98 -4.21
C SER A 29 6.68 1.53 -2.82
N ILE A 30 7.55 0.52 -2.76
CA ILE A 30 8.18 0.03 -1.52
C ILE A 30 9.69 0.21 -1.69
N ASP A 31 10.32 0.94 -0.78
CA ASP A 31 11.75 1.30 -0.80
C ASP A 31 12.19 1.94 -2.13
N GLY A 32 11.33 2.83 -2.65
CA GLY A 32 11.57 3.55 -3.90
C GLY A 32 11.33 2.72 -5.17
N LYS A 33 10.98 1.43 -5.06
CA LYS A 33 10.69 0.57 -6.21
C LYS A 33 9.17 0.47 -6.44
N PRO A 34 8.68 0.67 -7.68
CA PRO A 34 7.28 0.43 -8.01
C PRO A 34 6.87 -1.01 -7.66
N ALA A 35 5.83 -1.15 -6.85
CA ALA A 35 5.31 -2.44 -6.39
C ALA A 35 3.99 -2.80 -7.09
N ALA A 36 3.06 -1.85 -7.22
CA ALA A 36 1.81 -2.02 -7.94
C ALA A 36 1.18 -0.68 -8.36
N ASP A 37 0.33 -0.73 -9.38
CA ASP A 37 -0.67 0.31 -9.64
C ASP A 37 -2.02 -0.21 -9.14
N ILE A 38 -2.74 0.61 -8.37
CA ILE A 38 -3.96 0.21 -7.65
C ILE A 38 -5.07 1.23 -7.94
N PHE A 39 -6.21 0.77 -8.44
CA PHE A 39 -7.41 1.60 -8.63
C PHE A 39 -8.23 1.69 -7.34
N ASN A 40 -9.11 2.70 -7.26
CA ASN A 40 -10.09 2.81 -6.20
C ASN A 40 -10.89 1.51 -6.03
N GLY A 41 -10.99 1.02 -4.79
CA GLY A 41 -11.70 -0.21 -4.43
C GLY A 41 -10.86 -1.49 -4.57
N GLU A 42 -9.64 -1.41 -5.13
CA GLU A 42 -8.77 -2.57 -5.25
C GLU A 42 -7.96 -2.83 -3.96
N ILE A 43 -7.62 -4.10 -3.78
CA ILE A 43 -6.80 -4.59 -2.69
C ILE A 43 -5.55 -5.23 -3.29
N ALA A 44 -4.38 -4.83 -2.82
CA ALA A 44 -3.11 -5.40 -3.23
C ALA A 44 -2.41 -6.08 -2.04
N TYR A 45 -1.79 -7.23 -2.31
CA TYR A 45 -1.10 -8.05 -1.33
C TYR A 45 0.37 -8.11 -1.68
N PHE A 46 1.23 -7.80 -0.71
CA PHE A 46 2.68 -7.78 -0.88
C PHE A 46 3.34 -8.65 0.17
N GLY A 47 4.31 -9.45 -0.27
CA GLY A 47 5.27 -10.04 0.65
C GLY A 47 6.37 -9.05 0.98
N VAL A 48 6.62 -8.85 2.27
CA VAL A 48 7.66 -7.93 2.76
C VAL A 48 8.62 -8.67 3.69
N THR A 49 9.87 -8.24 3.69
CA THR A 49 10.90 -8.78 4.57
C THR A 49 10.86 -8.10 5.93
N ILE A 50 11.49 -8.70 6.93
CA ILE A 50 11.70 -8.08 8.24
C ILE A 50 12.55 -6.80 8.07
N GLY A 51 12.19 -5.75 8.81
CA GLY A 51 12.92 -4.49 8.87
C GLY A 51 12.06 -3.26 8.58
N THR A 52 12.73 -2.11 8.44
CA THR A 52 12.06 -0.85 8.12
C THR A 52 11.93 -0.70 6.61
N HIS A 53 10.72 -0.43 6.15
CA HIS A 53 10.40 -0.19 4.75
C HIS A 53 9.71 1.16 4.58
N LYS A 54 9.98 1.84 3.46
CA LYS A 54 9.28 3.08 3.11
C LYS A 54 8.21 2.81 2.05
N LEU A 55 6.95 3.05 2.42
CA LEU A 55 5.82 3.05 1.50
C LEU A 55 5.65 4.45 0.91
N VAL A 56 5.38 4.51 -0.39
CA VAL A 56 5.02 5.75 -1.09
C VAL A 56 3.81 5.48 -1.96
N ALA A 57 2.73 6.23 -1.73
CA ALA A 57 1.54 6.25 -2.56
C ALA A 57 1.56 7.50 -3.43
N ARG A 58 1.76 7.33 -4.74
CA ARG A 58 1.78 8.43 -5.71
C ARG A 58 0.51 8.42 -6.55
N PRO A 59 -0.29 9.48 -6.56
CA PRO A 59 -1.40 9.64 -7.50
C PRO A 59 -0.90 9.64 -8.96
N LEU A 60 -1.55 8.89 -9.84
CA LEU A 60 -1.21 8.86 -11.27
C LEU A 60 -2.25 9.57 -12.12
N THR A 61 -3.51 9.13 -12.10
CA THR A 61 -4.55 9.67 -12.98
C THR A 61 -5.89 9.77 -12.26
N LYS A 62 -6.70 10.76 -12.63
CA LYS A 62 -8.07 11.00 -12.14
C LYS A 62 -8.21 11.05 -10.61
N CYS A 63 -7.14 11.40 -9.91
CA CYS A 63 -7.15 11.64 -8.47
C CYS A 63 -7.46 13.11 -8.19
N LYS A 64 -8.37 13.38 -7.23
CA LYS A 64 -8.70 14.76 -6.82
C LYS A 64 -7.51 15.52 -6.22
N LYS A 65 -6.56 14.79 -5.62
CA LYS A 65 -5.31 15.32 -5.08
C LYS A 65 -4.12 14.72 -5.80
N SER A 66 -3.09 15.53 -6.03
CA SER A 66 -1.82 15.14 -6.65
C SER A 66 -0.69 14.94 -5.63
N GLU A 67 -0.95 15.22 -4.34
CA GLU A 67 0.03 15.05 -3.27
C GLU A 67 0.35 13.56 -3.08
N LEU A 68 1.64 13.25 -3.09
CA LEU A 68 2.13 11.93 -2.68
C LEU A 68 2.07 11.81 -1.17
N SER A 69 1.86 10.60 -0.68
CA SER A 69 1.99 10.28 0.74
C SER A 69 3.06 9.23 0.95
N GLU A 70 3.75 9.36 2.08
CA GLU A 70 4.83 8.45 2.47
C GLU A 70 4.61 7.97 3.90
N GLU A 71 4.95 6.72 4.17
CA GLU A 71 4.91 6.14 5.51
C GLU A 71 6.11 5.20 5.68
N ALA A 72 6.77 5.24 6.83
CA ALA A 72 7.72 4.21 7.22
C ALA A 72 6.98 3.12 8.02
N ILE A 73 7.10 1.87 7.59
CA ILE A 73 6.59 0.70 8.31
C ILE A 73 7.76 -0.08 8.91
N ASN A 74 7.60 -0.61 10.11
CA ASN A 74 8.55 -1.53 10.73
C ASN A 74 7.91 -2.91 10.77
N VAL A 75 8.51 -3.85 10.05
CA VAL A 75 8.01 -5.21 9.85
C VAL A 75 8.79 -6.16 10.73
N LYS A 76 8.09 -6.92 11.57
CA LYS A 76 8.64 -8.02 12.36
C LYS A 76 8.23 -9.37 11.78
N ALA A 77 8.91 -10.43 12.19
CA ALA A 77 8.58 -11.79 11.75
C ALA A 77 7.16 -12.17 12.14
N GLY A 78 6.36 -12.64 11.17
CA GLY A 78 4.97 -13.04 11.40
C GLY A 78 3.97 -11.88 11.43
N ASP A 79 4.41 -10.63 11.20
CA ASP A 79 3.48 -9.51 11.12
C ASP A 79 2.52 -9.66 9.94
N ALA A 80 1.26 -9.31 10.18
CA ALA A 80 0.33 -8.94 9.14
C ALA A 80 0.05 -7.44 9.30
N LEU A 81 0.33 -6.67 8.26
CA LEU A 81 0.15 -5.22 8.24
C LEU A 81 -0.99 -4.89 7.29
N LEU A 82 -1.93 -4.06 7.77
CA LEU A 82 -2.98 -3.49 6.94
C LEU A 82 -2.76 -2.00 6.78
N ARG A 83 -2.81 -1.53 5.54
CA ARG A 83 -2.79 -0.11 5.18
C ARG A 83 -3.98 0.24 4.31
N ARG A 84 -4.65 1.33 4.63
CA ARG A 84 -5.66 1.95 3.77
C ARG A 84 -5.08 3.20 3.13
N ILE A 85 -5.41 3.41 1.87
CA ILE A 85 -5.12 4.63 1.15
C ILE A 85 -6.45 5.32 0.92
N ALA A 86 -6.68 6.41 1.65
CA ALA A 86 -7.89 7.22 1.54
C ALA A 86 -7.55 8.52 0.82
N ALA A 87 -8.12 8.71 -0.37
CA ALA A 87 -7.77 9.73 -1.36
C ALA A 87 -6.29 9.64 -1.80
N THR A 88 -5.36 10.01 -0.93
CA THR A 88 -3.91 9.87 -1.14
C THR A 88 -3.16 9.54 0.14
N ALA A 89 -3.79 9.60 1.31
CA ALA A 89 -3.13 9.42 2.61
C ALA A 89 -3.04 7.93 2.98
N ILE A 90 -1.86 7.50 3.44
CA ILE A 90 -1.66 6.14 3.95
C ILE A 90 -2.05 6.12 5.44
N GLN A 91 -2.92 5.19 5.80
CA GLN A 91 -3.44 5.03 7.15
C GLN A 91 -3.14 3.62 7.66
N SER A 92 -2.52 3.55 8.84
CA SER A 92 -2.34 2.30 9.58
C SER A 92 -3.65 1.90 10.25
N ILE A 93 -4.01 0.62 10.11
CA ILE A 93 -5.18 0.07 10.78
C ILE A 93 -4.72 -1.06 11.68
N PRO A 94 -5.11 -1.04 12.97
CA PRO A 94 -4.93 -2.20 13.81
C PRO A 94 -5.71 -3.36 13.18
N LEU A 95 -5.03 -4.47 12.89
CA LEU A 95 -5.76 -5.68 12.58
C LEU A 95 -6.64 -6.04 13.79
N PRO A 96 -7.90 -6.44 13.57
CA PRO A 96 -8.70 -6.95 14.66
C PRO A 96 -7.94 -8.13 15.30
N SER A 97 -7.66 -8.02 16.60
CA SER A 97 -7.14 -9.12 17.38
C SER A 97 -8.15 -10.27 17.30
N GLN A 98 -7.72 -11.40 16.72
CA GLN A 98 -8.50 -12.64 16.75
C GLN A 98 -8.67 -13.13 18.19
#